data_AF-X1KEQ2-F1
#
_entry.id   AF-X1KEQ2-F1
#
_cell.length_a   1.000
_cell.length_b   1.000
_cell.length_c   1.000
_cell.angle_alpha   90.00
_cell.angle_beta   90.00
_cell.angle_gamma   90.00
#
_symmetry.space_group_name_H-M   'P 1'
#
loop_
_entity.id
_entity.type
_entity.pdbx_description
1 polymer ?
#
loop_
_entity_poly.entity_id
_entity_poly.type
_entity_poly.pdbx_seq_one_letter_code
_entity_poly.pdbx_strand_id
1 'polypeptide(L)'
;MNVNIPHNFIEEFFNRTILFSKYSIGSGKDLEYLNRLRSAEVAITGSKEILRTFNGQHMILMVANLLSRTFFNIDLIIPSDIKTEIRFPFVNEDDLSICLENLCRKINPCLKLGSGNK
;
A
#
# COMPACT_ATOMS: atom_id res chain seq x y z
N MET A 1 23.65 -4.53 -1.38
CA MET A 1 23.58 -4.54 0.09
C MET A 1 22.55 -5.57 0.51
N ASN A 2 22.93 -6.60 1.26
CA ASN A 2 21.96 -7.47 1.92
C ASN A 2 21.41 -6.69 3.12
N VAL A 3 20.15 -6.27 3.04
CA VAL A 3 19.46 -5.62 4.16
C VAL A 3 19.06 -6.73 5.13
N ASN A 4 19.72 -6.78 6.30
CA ASN A 4 19.31 -7.66 7.39
C ASN A 4 18.02 -7.10 8.01
N ILE A 5 16.87 -7.65 7.61
CA ILE A 5 15.58 -7.33 8.23
C ILE A 5 15.54 -8.04 9.61
N PRO A 6 15.33 -7.30 10.72
CA PRO A 6 15.20 -7.91 12.05
C PRO A 6 14.11 -8.97 12.10
N HIS A 7 14.28 -10.03 12.90
CA HIS A 7 13.30 -11.11 13.02
C HIS A 7 11.91 -10.64 13.48
N ASN A 8 11.85 -9.54 14.23
CA ASN A 8 10.62 -8.92 14.72
C ASN A 8 10.14 -7.73 13.87
N PHE A 9 10.77 -7.45 12.71
CA PHE A 9 10.45 -6.29 11.87
C PHE A 9 8.97 -6.18 11.56
N ILE A 10 8.32 -7.29 11.24
CA ILE A 10 6.90 -7.30 10.90
C ILE A 10 6.05 -6.84 12.08
N GLU A 11 6.34 -7.31 13.29
CA GLU A 11 5.60 -6.91 14.49
C GLU A 11 5.83 -5.42 14.80
N GLU A 12 7.07 -4.95 14.68
CA GLU A 12 7.41 -3.54 14.89
C GLU A 12 6.77 -2.63 13.84
N PHE A 13 6.79 -3.02 12.56
CA PHE A 13 6.23 -2.26 11.45
C PHE A 13 4.72 -2.06 11.62
N PHE A 14 4.00 -3.11 12.01
CA PHE A 14 2.55 -3.07 12.18
C PHE A 14 2.08 -2.69 13.59
N ASN A 15 2.99 -2.47 14.55
CA ASN A 15 2.64 -2.20 15.95
C ASN A 15 1.58 -1.09 16.09
N ARG A 16 1.79 0.05 15.43
CA ARG A 16 0.84 1.18 15.50
C ARG A 16 -0.51 0.85 14.87
N THR A 17 -0.50 0.09 13.77
CA THR A 17 -1.72 -0.36 13.09
C THR A 17 -2.50 -1.34 13.96
N ILE A 18 -1.80 -2.26 14.63
CA ILE A 18 -2.38 -3.21 15.59
C ILE A 18 -3.00 -2.46 16.77
N LEU A 19 -2.25 -1.52 17.35
CA LEU A 19 -2.71 -0.71 18.47
C LEU A 19 -3.96 0.10 18.11
N PHE A 20 -3.96 0.76 16.95
CA PHE A 20 -5.12 1.47 16.43
C PHE A 20 -6.32 0.54 16.28
N SER A 21 -6.15 -0.61 15.61
CA SER A 21 -7.22 -1.58 15.39
C SER A 21 -7.82 -2.10 16.70
N LYS A 22 -6.97 -2.33 17.70
CA LYS A 22 -7.38 -2.75 19.05
C LYS A 22 -8.22 -1.70 19.75
N TYR A 23 -7.86 -0.41 19.65
CA TYR A 23 -8.68 0.66 20.22
C TYR A 23 -9.99 0.88 19.47
N SER A 24 -10.02 0.64 18.16
CA SER A 24 -11.24 0.83 17.35
C SER A 24 -12.24 -0.33 17.47
N ILE A 25 -11.76 -1.57 17.51
CA ILE A 25 -12.61 -2.77 17.51
C ILE A 25 -12.88 -3.30 18.92
N GLY A 26 -11.92 -3.13 19.85
CA GLY A 26 -12.01 -3.57 21.23
C GLY A 26 -11.06 -4.73 21.58
N SER A 27 -11.48 -5.59 22.51
CA SER A 27 -10.65 -6.66 23.09
C SER A 27 -9.99 -7.58 22.04
N GLY A 28 -8.77 -8.02 22.32
CA GLY A 28 -8.04 -9.00 21.51
C GLY A 28 -6.54 -8.95 21.79
N LYS A 29 -5.81 -10.01 21.43
CA LYS A 29 -4.34 -10.06 21.53
C LYS A 29 -3.71 -9.49 20.26
N ASP A 30 -2.55 -8.87 20.38
CA ASP A 30 -1.85 -8.22 19.26
C ASP A 30 -1.62 -9.18 18.07
N LEU A 31 -1.35 -10.45 18.36
CA LEU A 31 -1.19 -11.51 17.35
C LEU A 31 -2.47 -11.77 16.53
N GLU A 32 -3.66 -11.65 17.13
CA GLU A 32 -4.93 -11.85 16.43
C GLU A 32 -5.16 -10.73 15.40
N TYR A 33 -4.85 -9.49 15.77
CA TYR A 33 -4.91 -8.35 14.87
C TYR A 33 -3.88 -8.46 13.75
N LEU A 34 -2.64 -8.83 14.08
CA LEU A 34 -1.60 -9.07 13.07
C LEU A 34 -2.03 -10.14 12.07
N ASN A 35 -2.61 -11.25 12.54
CA ASN A 35 -3.10 -12.31 11.68
C ASN A 35 -4.23 -11.84 10.76
N ARG A 36 -5.17 -11.03 11.27
CA ARG A 36 -6.24 -10.42 10.45
C ARG A 36 -5.67 -9.49 9.38
N LEU A 37 -4.70 -8.65 9.72
CA LEU A 37 -4.04 -7.75 8.76
C LEU A 37 -3.26 -8.53 7.69
N ARG A 38 -2.66 -9.68 8.07
CA ARG A 38 -1.96 -10.58 7.14
C ARG A 38 -2.88 -11.35 6.22
N SER A 39 -4.10 -11.67 6.64
CA SER A 39 -5.09 -12.37 5.81
C SER A 39 -5.95 -11.43 4.98
N ALA A 40 -5.99 -10.15 5.30
CA ALA A 40 -6.77 -9.17 4.55
C ALA A 40 -6.17 -8.95 3.16
N GLU A 41 -7.05 -8.93 2.15
CA GLU A 41 -6.75 -8.59 0.76
C GLU A 41 -7.45 -7.27 0.42
N VAL A 42 -6.70 -6.31 -0.10
CA VAL A 42 -7.21 -4.97 -0.39
C VAL A 42 -6.91 -4.60 -1.83
N ALA A 43 -7.96 -4.34 -2.60
CA ALA A 43 -7.81 -3.82 -3.95
C ALA A 43 -7.82 -2.29 -3.95
N ILE A 44 -6.86 -1.69 -4.64
CA ILE A 44 -6.81 -0.26 -4.95
C ILE A 44 -7.14 -0.10 -6.43
N THR A 45 -8.22 0.61 -6.71
CA THR A 45 -8.71 0.84 -8.06
C THR A 45 -9.04 2.32 -8.27
N GLY A 46 -9.03 2.75 -9.53
CA GLY A 46 -9.44 4.09 -9.91
C GLY A 46 -9.95 4.11 -11.34
N SER A 47 -10.98 4.93 -11.60
CA SER A 47 -11.47 5.11 -12.96
C SER A 47 -10.47 5.89 -13.79
N LYS A 48 -10.33 5.50 -15.06
CA LYS A 48 -9.40 6.13 -16.01
C LYS A 48 -9.61 7.63 -16.13
N GLU A 49 -10.87 8.07 -16.13
CA GLU A 49 -11.24 9.49 -16.22
C GLU A 49 -10.72 10.30 -15.03
N ILE A 50 -10.88 9.78 -13.81
CA ILE A 50 -10.42 10.45 -12.59
C ILE A 50 -8.89 10.45 -12.51
N LEU A 51 -8.26 9.32 -12.82
CA LEU A 51 -6.79 9.15 -12.73
C LEU A 51 -6.02 9.99 -13.75
N ARG A 52 -6.67 10.52 -14.79
CA ARG A 52 -6.08 11.50 -15.71
C ARG A 52 -6.03 12.92 -15.14
N THR A 53 -6.69 13.17 -14.02
CA THR A 53 -6.66 14.49 -13.37
C THR A 53 -5.58 14.52 -12.30
N PHE A 54 -4.96 15.69 -12.11
CA PHE A 54 -3.99 15.91 -11.03
C PHE A 54 -4.53 15.46 -9.65
N ASN A 55 -5.77 15.82 -9.33
CA ASN A 55 -6.39 15.46 -8.06
C ASN A 55 -6.62 13.96 -7.92
N GLY A 56 -7.05 13.28 -8.98
CA GLY A 56 -7.23 11.82 -8.97
C GLY A 56 -5.91 11.08 -8.72
N GLN A 57 -4.83 11.53 -9.35
CA GLN A 57 -3.48 10.98 -9.09
C GLN A 57 -3.04 11.23 -7.65
N HIS A 58 -3.27 12.44 -7.12
CA HIS A 58 -2.93 12.73 -5.72
C HIS A 58 -3.72 11.84 -4.74
N MET A 59 -5.02 11.65 -4.98
CA MET A 59 -5.87 10.80 -4.15
C MET A 59 -5.40 9.34 -4.18
N ILE A 60 -5.14 8.77 -5.36
CA ILE A 60 -4.74 7.36 -5.46
C ILE A 60 -3.36 7.12 -4.82
N LEU A 61 -2.43 8.07 -4.93
CA LEU A 61 -1.12 7.99 -4.27
C LEU A 61 -1.24 8.07 -2.75
N MET A 62 -2.13 8.92 -2.21
CA MET A 62 -2.41 8.97 -0.78
C MET A 62 -3.02 7.66 -0.28
N VAL A 63 -3.98 7.10 -1.01
CA VAL A 63 -4.61 5.82 -0.70
C VAL A 63 -3.58 4.69 -0.69
N ALA A 64 -2.74 4.61 -1.73
CA ALA A 64 -1.66 3.62 -1.82
C ALA A 64 -0.65 3.77 -0.68
N ASN A 65 -0.31 5.01 -0.30
CA ASN A 65 0.59 5.28 0.82
C ASN A 65 0.03 4.77 2.14
N LEU A 66 -1.23 5.12 2.43
CA LEU A 66 -1.91 4.72 3.65
C LEU A 66 -2.05 3.20 3.73
N LEU A 67 -2.63 2.58 2.70
CA LEU A 67 -2.94 1.17 2.71
C LEU A 67 -1.68 0.30 2.76
N SER A 68 -0.59 0.70 2.11
CA SER A 68 0.68 -0.02 2.16
C SER A 68 1.29 -0.10 3.56
N ARG A 69 0.99 0.88 4.44
CA ARG A 69 1.41 0.87 5.86
C ARG A 69 0.53 -0.01 6.73
N THR A 70 -0.66 -0.37 6.25
CA THR A 70 -1.71 -1.03 7.04
C THR A 70 -1.86 -2.50 6.67
N PHE A 71 -1.73 -2.84 5.39
CA PHE A 71 -2.04 -4.17 4.87
C PHE A 71 -0.81 -4.87 4.28
N PHE A 72 -0.86 -6.21 4.27
CA PHE A 72 0.17 -7.05 3.64
C PHE A 72 -0.12 -7.38 2.19
N ASN A 73 -1.38 -7.63 1.83
CA ASN A 73 -1.76 -8.04 0.49
C ASN A 73 -2.55 -6.91 -0.16
N ILE A 74 -1.96 -6.28 -1.16
CA ILE A 74 -2.58 -5.18 -1.90
C ILE A 74 -2.57 -5.51 -3.39
N ASP A 75 -3.71 -5.36 -4.03
CA ASP A 75 -3.84 -5.48 -5.48
C ASP A 75 -3.98 -4.10 -6.09
N LEU A 76 -3.10 -3.75 -7.02
CA LEU A 76 -3.19 -2.51 -7.78
C LEU A 76 -3.89 -2.78 -9.10
N ILE A 77 -5.13 -2.31 -9.23
CA ILE A 77 -5.94 -2.44 -10.44
C ILE A 77 -6.05 -1.07 -11.09
N ILE A 78 -4.95 -0.65 -11.72
CA ILE A 78 -4.75 0.68 -12.29
C ILE A 78 -4.52 0.54 -13.80
N PRO A 79 -5.19 1.33 -14.67
CA PRO A 79 -4.93 1.30 -16.09
C PRO A 79 -3.47 1.68 -16.40
N SER A 80 -2.78 0.87 -17.21
CA SER A 80 -1.35 1.00 -17.54
C SER A 80 -1.05 2.05 -18.62
N ASP A 81 -2.01 2.93 -18.95
CA ASP A 81 -1.84 3.98 -19.96
C ASP A 81 -1.99 5.39 -19.36
N ILE A 82 -2.01 5.50 -18.04
CA ILE A 82 -2.09 6.77 -17.33
C ILE A 82 -0.69 7.32 -17.11
N LYS A 83 -0.39 8.44 -17.78
CA LYS A 83 0.84 9.20 -17.53
C LYS A 83 0.79 9.90 -16.18
N THR A 84 1.91 9.90 -15.49
CA THR A 84 2.03 10.65 -14.24
C THR A 84 2.21 12.13 -14.51
N GLU A 85 1.32 12.96 -13.96
CA GLU A 85 1.36 14.42 -14.12
C GLU A 85 1.83 15.13 -12.85
N ILE A 86 1.81 14.44 -11.71
CA ILE A 86 2.10 15.05 -10.41
C ILE A 86 3.55 14.84 -10.02
N ARG A 87 4.15 15.88 -9.40
CA ARG A 87 5.48 15.78 -8.79
C ARG A 87 5.34 15.44 -7.31
N PHE A 88 5.62 14.21 -6.96
CA PHE A 88 5.68 13.75 -5.57
C PHE A 88 7.11 13.27 -5.27
N PRO A 89 7.64 13.38 -4.03
CA PRO A 89 9.05 13.06 -3.73
C PRO A 89 9.51 11.64 -4.10
N PHE A 90 8.56 10.74 -4.35
CA PHE A 90 8.81 9.33 -4.66
C PHE A 90 8.29 8.91 -6.06
N VAL A 91 7.76 9.87 -6.83
CA VAL A 91 7.22 9.69 -8.17
C VAL A 91 8.29 10.12 -9.17
N ASN A 92 8.95 9.14 -9.78
CA ASN A 92 9.95 9.37 -10.84
C ASN A 92 9.60 8.63 -12.14
N GLU A 93 8.44 7.97 -12.19
CA GLU A 93 8.03 7.12 -13.30
C GLU A 93 6.97 7.82 -14.14
N ASP A 94 7.08 7.67 -15.46
CA ASP A 94 6.13 8.24 -16.41
C ASP A 94 4.76 7.53 -16.36
N ASP A 95 4.72 6.28 -15.88
CA ASP A 95 3.50 5.47 -15.76
C ASP A 95 3.01 5.45 -14.30
N LEU A 96 1.75 5.83 -14.08
CA LEU A 96 1.16 5.92 -12.76
C LEU A 96 1.07 4.56 -12.05
N SER A 97 0.80 3.48 -12.78
CA SER A 97 0.70 2.13 -12.21
C SER A 97 2.06 1.66 -11.67
N ILE A 98 3.13 1.86 -12.45
CA ILE A 98 4.51 1.55 -12.04
C ILE A 98 4.90 2.42 -10.84
N CYS A 99 4.51 3.70 -10.86
CA CYS A 99 4.77 4.58 -9.75
C CYS A 99 4.11 4.11 -8.45
N LEU A 100 2.86 3.66 -8.52
CA LEU A 100 2.12 3.15 -7.35
C LEU A 100 2.76 1.85 -6.84
N GLU A 101 3.11 0.92 -7.73
CA GLU A 101 3.83 -0.31 -7.37
C GLU A 101 5.13 0.00 -6.61
N ASN A 102 5.93 0.91 -7.14
CA ASN A 102 7.19 1.31 -6.54
C ASN A 102 7.00 2.01 -5.19
N LEU A 103 5.99 2.86 -5.06
CA LEU A 103 5.64 3.51 -3.80
C LEU A 103 5.27 2.47 -2.73
N CYS A 104 4.37 1.54 -3.08
CA CYS A 104 3.90 0.50 -2.17
C CYS A 104 5.06 -0.38 -1.65
N ARG A 105 5.95 -0.84 -2.55
CA ARG A 105 7.14 -1.65 -2.19
C ARG A 105 8.15 -0.87 -1.33
N LYS A 106 8.33 0.42 -1.58
CA LYS A 106 9.22 1.27 -0.77
C LYS A 106 8.71 1.45 0.65
N ILE A 107 7.39 1.56 0.82
CA ILE A 107 6.75 1.75 2.12
C ILE A 107 6.78 0.47 2.94
N ASN A 108 6.40 -0.65 2.34
CA ASN A 108 6.29 -1.93 3.02
C ASN A 108 7.09 -2.99 2.26
N PRO A 109 8.31 -3.33 2.71
CA PRO A 109 9.16 -4.32 2.05
C PRO A 109 8.61 -5.75 2.16
N CYS A 110 7.64 -6.01 3.05
CA CYS A 110 6.97 -7.30 3.21
C CYS A 110 5.65 -7.39 2.42
N LEU A 111 5.31 -6.35 1.64
CA LEU A 111 4.07 -6.28 0.88
C LEU A 111 4.04 -7.34 -0.22
N LYS A 112 2.92 -8.04 -0.31
CA LYS A 112 2.56 -8.86 -1.46
C LYS A 112 1.67 -8.03 -2.37
N LEU A 113 2.22 -7.63 -3.50
CA LEU A 113 1.42 -7.03 -4.57
C LEU A 113 0.84 -8.16 -5.41
N GLY A 114 -0.48 -8.27 -5.49
CA GLY A 114 -1.08 -9.17 -6.46
C GLY A 114 -0.88 -8.62 -7.87
N SER A 115 -0.59 -9.54 -8.79
CA SER A 115 -0.58 -9.25 -10.21
C SER A 115 -2.03 -9.05 -10.65
N GLY A 116 -2.51 -7.80 -10.60
CA GLY A 116 -3.73 -7.41 -11.30
C GLY A 116 -3.62 -7.94 -12.73
N ASN A 117 -4.60 -8.73 -13.16
CA ASN A 117 -4.59 -9.46 -14.43
C ASN A 117 -4.00 -8.60 -15.55
N LYS A 118 -2.82 -9.00 -16.04
CA LYS A 118 -2.21 -8.49 -17.26
C LYS A 118 -3.10 -8.79 -18.46
#